data_AF-A0AA39K3T8-F1
#
_entry.id   AF-A0AA39K3T8-F1
#
_cell.length_a   1.000
_cell.length_b   1.000
_cell.length_c   1.000
_cell.angle_alpha   90.00
_cell.angle_beta   90.00
_cell.angle_gamma   90.00
#
_symmetry.space_group_name_H-M   'P 1'
#
loop_
_entity.id
_entity.type
_entity.pdbx_description
1 polymer ?
#
loop_
_entity_poly.entity_id
_entity_poly.type
_entity_poly.pdbx_seq_one_letter_code
_entity_poly.pdbx_strand_id
1 'polypeptide(L)' 'MMVEYEDLVRLAGDADFSAKEREIGCKSHVVNLSSQKLIKTYSKSSHFDPKNPEAHHPQD' A
#
# COMPACT_ATOMS: atom_id res chain seq x y z
N MET A 1 0.09 -15.35 5.77
CA MET A 1 0.69 -14.34 4.85
C MET A 1 -0.35 -13.59 4.03
N MET A 2 -1.06 -14.21 3.07
CA MET A 2 -1.99 -13.44 2.21
C MET A 2 -3.24 -12.94 2.97
N VAL A 3 -3.75 -13.75 3.91
CA VAL A 3 -4.85 -13.36 4.80
C VAL A 3 -4.46 -12.20 5.72
N GLU A 4 -3.22 -12.21 6.25
CA GLU A 4 -2.72 -11.13 7.12
C GLU A 4 -2.64 -9.79 6.37
N TYR A 5 -2.22 -9.82 5.09
CA TYR A 5 -2.25 -8.62 4.25
C TYR A 5 -3.67 -8.12 3.99
N GLU A 6 -4.61 -9.03 3.75
CA GLU A 6 -6.02 -8.69 3.57
C GLU A 6 -6.58 -7.98 4.81
N ASP A 7 -6.36 -8.55 6.00
CA ASP A 7 -6.82 -7.98 7.26
C ASP A 7 -6.20 -6.61 7.54
N LEU A 8 -4.89 -6.46 7.31
CA LEU A 8 -4.19 -5.17 7.48
C LEU A 8 -4.74 -4.10 6.53
N VAL A 9 -5.02 -4.45 5.28
CA VAL A 9 -5.57 -3.52 4.29
C VAL A 9 -7.01 -3.11 4.64
N ARG A 10 -7.82 -4.05 5.13
CA ARG A 10 -9.17 -3.76 5.63
C ARG A 10 -9.14 -2.82 6.83
N LEU A 11 -8.25 -3.08 7.80
CA LEU A 11 -8.04 -2.21 8.96
C LEU A 11 -7.53 -0.81 8.55
N ALA A 12 -6.78 -0.73 7.44
CA ALA A 12 -6.32 0.53 6.85
C ALA A 12 -7.42 1.30 6.10
N GLY A 13 -8.68 0.83 6.13
CA GLY A 13 -9.86 1.53 5.60
C GLY A 13 -10.37 1.01 4.25
N ASP A 14 -9.86 -0.10 3.74
CA ASP A 14 -10.34 -0.74 2.50
C ASP A 14 -11.06 -2.04 2.81
N ALA A 15 -12.25 -1.92 3.40
CA ALA A 15 -13.03 -3.04 3.91
C ALA A 15 -13.34 -4.11 2.85
N ASP A 16 -13.45 -3.69 1.58
CA ASP A 16 -13.78 -4.55 0.46
C ASP A 16 -12.55 -5.20 -0.19
N PHE A 17 -11.34 -4.96 0.32
CA PHE A 17 -10.14 -5.59 -0.22
C PHE A 17 -10.19 -7.11 -0.08
N SER A 18 -9.89 -7.82 -1.18
CA SER A 18 -9.66 -9.26 -1.19
C SER A 18 -8.31 -9.59 -1.79
N ALA A 19 -7.42 -10.19 -1.01
CA ALA A 19 -6.13 -10.68 -1.48
C ALA A 19 -6.31 -11.72 -2.59
N LYS A 20 -7.32 -12.59 -2.48
CA LYS A 20 -7.62 -13.63 -3.47
C LYS A 20 -8.00 -13.07 -4.82
N GLU A 21 -8.83 -12.03 -4.87
CA GLU A 21 -9.23 -11.38 -6.12
C GLU A 21 -8.09 -10.58 -6.75
N ARG A 22 -7.15 -10.12 -5.93
CA ARG A 22 -5.94 -9.38 -6.36
C ARG A 22 -4.76 -10.29 -6.67
N GLU A 23 -4.89 -11.60 -6.46
CA GLU A 23 -3.91 -12.60 -6.87
C GLU A 23 -4.04 -12.87 -8.38
N ILE A 24 -3.65 -11.88 -9.19
CA ILE A 24 -3.58 -12.01 -10.65
C ILE A 24 -2.30 -12.79 -10.98
N GLY A 25 -2.36 -14.11 -10.87
CA GLY A 25 -1.30 -15.05 -11.27
C GLY A 25 -0.03 -15.05 -10.41
N CYS A 26 0.16 -14.09 -9.49
CA CYS A 26 1.34 -14.05 -8.62
C CYS A 26 1.06 -13.39 -7.27
N LYS A 27 1.51 -14.04 -6.19
CA LYS A 27 1.39 -13.54 -4.81
C LYS A 27 2.10 -12.21 -4.60
N SER A 28 3.16 -11.94 -5.36
CA SER A 28 3.89 -10.65 -5.29
C SER A 28 3.02 -9.45 -5.66
N HIS A 29 1.96 -9.63 -6.47
CA HIS A 29 1.03 -8.54 -6.77
C HIS A 29 0.23 -8.13 -5.52
N VAL A 30 -0.22 -9.11 -4.73
CA VAL A 30 -0.95 -8.83 -3.49
C VAL A 30 -0.04 -8.14 -2.48
N VAL A 31 1.22 -8.59 -2.35
CA VAL A 31 2.21 -7.94 -1.49
C VAL A 31 2.43 -6.50 -1.93
N ASN A 32 2.67 -6.25 -3.23
CA ASN A 32 2.90 -4.91 -3.76
C ASN A 32 1.70 -3.98 -3.53
N LEU A 33 0.48 -4.45 -3.78
CA LEU A 33 -0.74 -3.66 -3.58
C LEU A 33 -1.00 -3.36 -2.09
N SER A 34 -0.83 -4.37 -1.23
CA SER A 34 -1.05 -4.23 0.21
C SER A 34 -0.03 -3.28 0.83
N SER A 35 1.25 -3.40 0.46
CA SER A 35 2.31 -2.49 0.90
C SER A 35 2.03 -1.05 0.49
N GLN A 36 1.66 -0.80 -0.77
CA GLN A 36 1.31 0.55 -1.22
C GLN A 36 0.15 1.14 -0.42
N LYS A 37 -0.88 0.33 -0.12
CA LYS A 37 -2.02 0.78 0.68
C LYS A 37 -1.60 1.13 2.10
N LEU A 38 -0.86 0.25 2.77
CA LEU A 38 -0.40 0.47 4.14
C LEU A 38 0.53 1.68 4.26
N ILE A 39 1.47 1.81 3.32
CA ILE A 39 2.36 2.97 3.23
C ILE A 39 1.51 4.23 3.08
N LYS A 40 0.57 4.27 2.13
CA LYS A 40 -0.28 5.45 1.90
C LYS A 40 -1.15 5.80 3.11
N THR A 41 -1.65 4.81 3.84
CA THR A 41 -2.54 5.05 4.99
C THR A 41 -1.76 5.50 6.24
N TYR A 42 -0.61 4.89 6.53
CA TYR A 42 0.07 5.07 7.82
C TYR A 42 1.35 5.89 7.77
N SER A 43 1.98 6.02 6.61
CA SER A 43 3.17 6.88 6.49
C SER A 43 2.77 8.34 6.63
N LYS A 44 3.51 9.05 7.48
CA LYS A 44 3.42 10.51 7.64
C LYS A 44 4.49 11.25 6.83
N SER A 45 5.43 10.51 6.25
CA SER A 45 6.44 11.07 5.36
C SER A 45 5.81 11.47 4.04
N SER A 46 6.26 12.60 3.49
CA SER A 46 5.94 12.99 2.12
C SER A 46 6.29 11.86 1.17
N HIS A 47 5.29 11.37 0.43
CA HIS A 47 5.51 10.34 -0.58
C HIS A 47 6.04 10.95 -1.87
N PHE A 48 6.80 10.15 -2.63
CA PHE A 48 7.23 10.55 -3.96
C PHE A 48 6.02 10.89 -4.84
N ASP A 49 5.96 12.13 -5.33
CA ASP A 49 5.00 12.59 -6.31
C ASP A 49 5.73 12.80 -7.65
N PRO A 50 5.44 12.02 -8.71
CA PRO A 50 6.07 12.23 -10.02
C PRO A 50 5.85 13.63 -10.61
N LYS A 51 4.80 14.34 -10.19
CA LYS A 51 4.52 15.73 -10.61
C LYS A 51 5.29 16.76 -9.78
N ASN A 52 5.80 16.37 -8.62
CA ASN A 52 6.63 17.20 -7.76
C ASN A 52 7.71 16.35 -7.07
N PRO A 53 8.72 15.90 -7.83
CA PRO A 53 9.67 14.91 -7.36
C PRO A 53 10.53 15.41 -6.20
N GLU A 54 10.68 16.71 -5.96
CA GLU A 54 11.50 17.20 -4.85
C GLU A 54 10.75 17.26 -3.51
N ALA A 55 9.41 17.19 -3.52
CA ALA A 55 8.58 17.40 -2.33
C ALA A 55 8.74 16.36 -1.21
N HIS A 56 9.36 15.23 -1.52
CA HIS A 56 9.59 14.14 -0.58
C HIS A 56 10.95 14.21 0.14
N HIS A 57 11.82 15.15 -0.24
CA HIS A 57 13.10 15.35 0.43
C HIS A 57 12.88 16.00 1.82
N PRO A 58 13.65 15.62 2.86
CA PRO A 58 13.64 16.31 4.14
C PRO A 58 14.04 17.79 3.95
N GLN A 59 13.38 18.70 4.67
CA GLN A 59 13.82 20.09 4.75
C GLN A 59 14.89 20.20 5.85
N ASP A 60 16.03 20.80 5.53
CA ASP A 60 17.14 21.09 6.46
C ASP A 60 16.76 22.13 7.53
#